data_AF-A0A8B9R572-F1
#
_entry.id   AF-A0A8B9R572-F1
#
_cell.length_a   1.000
_cell.length_b   1.000
_cell.length_c   1.000
_cell.angle_alpha   90.00
_cell.angle_beta   90.00
_cell.angle_gamma   90.00
#
_symmetry.space_group_name_H-M   'P 1'
#
loop_
_entity.id
_entity.type
_entity.pdbx_description
1 polymer ?
#
loop_
_entity_poly.entity_id
_entity_poly.type
_entity_poly.pdbx_seq_one_letter_code
_entity_poly.pdbx_strand_id
1 'polypeptide(L)'
;MHRLSLPEVTLLYWLGNGSFIEKLHPDGAVHEGMLLEEPRGSGVVLRRDLLFSSFSARDLRTNFTCVVLSPVGLDTRELRWGPPQPAPTETAPSTALAGPWLAAEQGALTLPTPRSGGCCGGSLPSPRASALL
;
A
#
# COMPACT_ATOMS: atom_id res chain seq x y z
N MET A 1 -21.57 -26.29 6.42
CA MET A 1 -21.21 -25.05 5.71
C MET A 1 -19.78 -24.69 6.09
N HIS A 2 -18.78 -25.13 5.32
CA HIS A 2 -17.41 -24.64 5.51
C HIS A 2 -17.30 -23.29 4.81
N ARG A 3 -17.17 -22.21 5.58
CA ARG A 3 -16.61 -20.97 5.03
C ARG A 3 -15.18 -21.30 4.62
N LEU A 4 -14.91 -21.38 3.32
CA LEU A 4 -13.56 -21.36 2.80
C LEU A 4 -12.93 -20.06 3.30
N SER A 5 -12.00 -20.15 4.24
CA SER A 5 -11.05 -19.07 4.48
C SER A 5 -10.28 -18.93 3.18
N LEU A 6 -10.43 -17.82 2.46
CA LEU A 6 -9.82 -17.58 1.15
C LEU A 6 -8.44 -16.87 1.19
N PRO A 7 -7.62 -16.83 2.27
CA PRO A 7 -6.30 -16.22 2.15
C PRO A 7 -5.33 -17.09 1.33
N GLU A 8 -5.49 -18.43 1.31
CA GLU A 8 -4.58 -19.34 0.56
C GLU A 8 -4.64 -19.13 -0.97
N VAL A 9 -5.72 -18.54 -1.48
CA VAL A 9 -5.96 -18.30 -2.91
C VAL A 9 -5.98 -16.81 -3.27
N THR A 10 -5.59 -15.94 -2.34
CA THR A 10 -5.50 -14.49 -2.58
C THR A 10 -4.05 -14.06 -2.77
N LEU A 11 -3.75 -13.42 -3.90
CA LEU A 11 -2.44 -12.87 -4.23
C LEU A 11 -2.45 -11.35 -3.99
N LEU A 12 -1.42 -10.87 -3.30
CA LEU A 12 -1.14 -9.46 -3.08
C LEU A 12 0.28 -9.18 -3.56
N TYR A 13 0.43 -8.28 -4.53
CA TYR A 13 1.73 -7.95 -5.12
C TYR A 13 1.80 -6.50 -5.60
N TRP A 14 3.01 -6.04 -5.88
CA TRP A 14 3.28 -4.68 -6.36
C TRP A 14 3.73 -4.66 -7.81
N LEU A 15 3.35 -3.60 -8.51
CA LEU A 15 3.85 -3.23 -9.84
C LEU A 15 4.47 -1.83 -9.78
N GLY A 16 5.49 -1.58 -10.60
CA GLY A 16 6.03 -0.26 -10.87
C GLY A 16 5.91 0.04 -12.37
N ASN A 17 5.17 1.10 -12.72
CA ASN A 17 4.86 1.44 -14.12
C ASN A 17 4.28 0.25 -14.93
N GLY A 18 3.46 -0.58 -14.26
CA GLY A 18 2.85 -1.77 -14.86
C GLY A 18 3.79 -2.98 -15.03
N SER A 19 5.02 -2.93 -14.54
CA SER A 19 5.97 -4.05 -14.53
C SER A 19 6.19 -4.58 -13.12
N PHE A 20 6.52 -5.86 -12.98
CA PHE A 20 6.98 -6.43 -11.70
C PHE A 20 8.20 -5.68 -11.15
N ILE A 21 8.27 -5.57 -9.82
CA ILE A 21 9.27 -4.75 -9.11
C ILE A 21 10.68 -5.24 -9.39
N GLU A 22 10.91 -6.55 -9.34
CA GLU A 22 12.21 -7.18 -9.59
C GLU A 22 12.74 -6.94 -11.01
N LYS A 23 11.85 -6.71 -11.97
CA LYS A 23 12.22 -6.34 -13.34
C LYS A 23 12.59 -4.85 -13.46
N LEU A 24 11.91 -3.99 -12.71
CA LEU A 24 12.17 -2.55 -12.72
C LEU A 24 13.41 -2.16 -11.89
N HIS A 25 13.66 -2.89 -10.81
CA HIS A 25 14.76 -2.70 -9.86
C HIS A 25 15.63 -3.97 -9.74
N PRO A 26 16.38 -4.32 -10.80
CA PRO A 26 17.22 -5.53 -10.81
C PRO A 26 18.39 -5.45 -9.81
N ASP A 27 18.70 -4.24 -9.33
CA ASP A 27 19.68 -3.97 -8.28
C ASP A 27 19.13 -4.20 -6.86
N GLY A 28 17.83 -4.50 -6.72
CA GLY A 28 17.17 -4.70 -5.44
C GLY A 28 16.91 -3.42 -4.65
N ALA A 29 17.11 -2.25 -5.26
CA ALA A 29 16.90 -0.95 -4.59
C ALA A 29 15.46 -0.78 -4.08
N VAL A 30 14.51 -1.43 -4.76
CA VAL A 30 13.11 -1.56 -4.33
C VAL A 30 12.71 -3.02 -4.47
N HIS A 31 12.03 -3.57 -3.47
CA HIS A 31 11.59 -4.96 -3.47
C HIS A 31 10.33 -5.17 -2.63
N GLU A 32 9.59 -6.23 -2.94
CA GLU A 32 8.40 -6.61 -2.17
C GLU A 32 8.80 -7.34 -0.88
N GLY A 33 8.16 -6.97 0.22
CA GLY A 33 8.25 -7.68 1.50
C GLY A 33 7.50 -9.00 1.49
N MET A 34 7.58 -9.71 2.61
CA MET A 34 6.75 -10.90 2.85
C MET A 34 5.27 -10.54 2.91
N LEU A 35 4.41 -11.47 2.47
CA LEU A 35 2.98 -11.39 2.71
C LEU A 35 2.72 -11.71 4.20
N LEU A 36 2.03 -10.80 4.88
CA LEU A 36 1.66 -10.95 6.29
C LEU A 36 0.15 -11.02 6.42
N GLU A 37 -0.32 -11.91 7.28
CA GLU A 37 -1.71 -11.94 7.73
C GLU A 37 -1.79 -11.25 9.09
N GLU A 38 -2.50 -10.13 9.16
CA GLU A 38 -2.67 -9.36 10.39
C GLU A 38 -4.11 -9.55 10.89
N PRO A 39 -4.32 -10.07 12.12
CA PRO A 39 -5.66 -10.15 12.70
C PRO A 39 -6.30 -8.77 12.82
N ARG A 40 -7.53 -8.61 12.32
CA ARG A 40 -8.26 -7.34 12.39
C ARG A 40 -9.73 -7.60 12.71
N GLY A 41 -10.13 -7.24 13.93
CA GLY A 41 -11.48 -7.50 14.42
C GLY A 41 -11.80 -8.99 14.41
N SER A 42 -12.82 -9.40 13.66
CA SER A 42 -13.23 -10.80 13.49
C SER A 42 -12.63 -11.48 12.25
N GLY A 43 -11.76 -10.79 11.50
CA GLY A 43 -11.14 -11.28 10.28
C GLY A 43 -9.62 -11.13 10.28
N VAL A 44 -9.04 -11.31 9.09
CA VAL A 44 -7.63 -11.07 8.80
C VAL A 44 -7.52 -10.04 7.69
N VAL A 45 -6.46 -9.25 7.73
CA VAL A 45 -6.04 -8.34 6.66
C VAL A 45 -4.75 -8.87 6.07
N LEU A 46 -4.67 -8.87 4.74
CA LEU A 46 -3.42 -9.19 4.05
C LEU A 46 -2.61 -7.93 3.89
N ARG A 47 -1.33 -7.99 4.27
CA ARG A 47 -0.39 -6.90 4.13
C ARG A 47 0.81 -7.32 3.32
N ARG A 48 1.21 -6.47 2.39
CA ARG A 48 2.51 -6.60 1.72
C ARG A 48 3.16 -5.25 1.55
N ASP A 49 4.38 -5.16 2.03
CA ASP A 49 5.14 -3.92 1.98
C ASP A 49 5.94 -3.81 0.68
N LEU A 50 6.09 -2.58 0.23
CA LEU A 50 7.10 -2.20 -0.76
C LEU A 50 8.25 -1.53 -0.01
N LEU A 51 9.42 -2.15 -0.08
CA LEU A 51 10.61 -1.79 0.69
C LEU A 51 11.63 -1.09 -0.21
N PHE A 52 12.18 0.03 0.26
CA PHE A 52 13.16 0.83 -0.49
C PHE A 52 14.50 0.81 0.23
N SER A 53 15.50 0.10 -0.29
CA SER A 53 16.87 0.15 0.25
C SER A 53 17.53 1.51 0.02
N SER A 54 17.13 2.21 -1.05
CA SER A 54 17.48 3.61 -1.32
C SER A 54 16.29 4.30 -1.97
N PHE A 55 16.12 5.60 -1.71
CA PHE A 55 15.02 6.37 -2.28
C PHE A 55 15.55 7.53 -3.13
N SER A 56 14.99 7.68 -4.32
CA SER A 56 15.48 8.57 -5.37
C SER A 56 14.35 9.28 -6.10
N ALA A 57 14.71 10.28 -6.92
CA ALA A 57 13.75 10.96 -7.77
C ALA A 57 13.08 10.03 -8.80
N ARG A 58 13.68 8.86 -9.09
CA ARG A 58 13.05 7.83 -9.92
C ARG A 58 11.82 7.27 -9.21
N ASP A 59 11.92 6.96 -7.92
CA ASP A 59 10.84 6.35 -7.14
C ASP A 59 9.63 7.28 -7.00
N LEU A 60 9.88 8.59 -6.88
CA LEU A 60 8.83 9.63 -6.90
C LEU A 60 8.08 9.71 -8.24
N ARG A 61 8.70 9.28 -9.35
CA ARG A 61 8.09 9.28 -10.70
C ARG A 61 7.58 7.90 -11.13
N THR A 62 7.81 6.88 -10.31
CA THR A 62 7.31 5.54 -10.58
C THR A 62 5.89 5.43 -10.02
N ASN A 63 4.96 5.03 -10.87
CA ASN A 63 3.60 4.72 -10.46
C ASN A 63 3.62 3.30 -9.88
N PHE A 64 3.72 3.23 -8.56
CA PHE A 64 3.60 1.96 -7.86
C PHE A 64 2.12 1.61 -7.69
N THR A 65 1.76 0.38 -8.03
CA THR A 65 0.38 -0.11 -7.95
C THR A 65 0.37 -1.40 -7.15
N CYS A 66 -0.40 -1.41 -6.06
CA CYS A 66 -0.77 -2.62 -5.37
C CYS A 66 -1.87 -3.33 -6.16
N VAL A 67 -1.72 -4.63 -6.35
CA VAL A 67 -2.70 -5.48 -7.03
C VAL A 67 -3.12 -6.62 -6.10
N VAL A 68 -4.43 -6.77 -5.94
CA VAL A 68 -5.07 -7.83 -5.18
C VAL A 68 -5.85 -8.71 -6.15
N LEU A 69 -5.47 -9.98 -6.24
CA LEU A 69 -6.23 -11.00 -6.96
C LEU A 69 -6.80 -11.99 -5.97
N SER A 70 -8.10 -12.09 -5.90
CA SER A 70 -8.82 -13.04 -5.04
C SER A 70 -9.87 -13.81 -5.85
N PRO A 71 -10.43 -14.91 -5.34
CA PRO A 71 -11.52 -15.63 -6.01
C PRO A 71 -12.78 -14.79 -6.23
N VAL A 72 -12.95 -13.70 -5.47
CA VAL A 72 -14.09 -12.79 -5.59
C VAL A 72 -13.82 -11.64 -6.56
N GLY A 73 -12.57 -11.45 -7.03
CA GLY A 73 -12.23 -10.44 -8.03
C GLY A 73 -10.83 -9.85 -7.91
N LEU A 74 -10.61 -8.82 -8.73
CA LEU A 74 -9.39 -8.02 -8.82
C LEU A 74 -9.65 -6.62 -8.24
N ASP A 75 -8.80 -6.15 -7.33
CA ASP A 75 -8.73 -4.74 -6.94
C ASP A 75 -7.30 -4.21 -7.14
N THR A 76 -7.18 -2.92 -7.45
CA THR A 76 -5.88 -2.26 -7.66
C THR A 76 -5.86 -0.89 -7.02
N ARG A 77 -4.75 -0.55 -6.35
CA ARG A 77 -4.57 0.74 -5.68
C ARG A 77 -3.21 1.34 -6.01
N GLU A 78 -3.22 2.57 -6.50
CA GLU A 78 -2.00 3.31 -6.79
C GLU A 78 -1.43 3.97 -5.53
N LEU A 79 -0.13 3.83 -5.33
CA LEU A 79 0.62 4.49 -4.27
C LEU A 79 0.75 5.98 -4.61
N ARG A 80 0.29 6.84 -3.72
CA ARG A 80 0.45 8.29 -3.84
C ARG A 80 1.48 8.78 -2.84
N TRP A 81 2.51 9.44 -3.35
CA TRP A 81 3.49 10.14 -2.53
C TRP A 81 2.91 11.47 -2.05
N GLY A 82 2.84 11.69 -0.73
CA GLY A 82 2.38 12.95 -0.14
C GLY A 82 1.33 12.77 0.96
N PRO A 83 0.85 13.87 1.56
CA PRO A 83 -0.20 13.79 2.56
C PRO A 83 -1.48 13.19 1.95
N PRO A 84 -2.24 12.38 2.70
CA PRO A 84 -3.52 11.86 2.24
C PRO A 84 -4.39 13.03 1.77
N GLN A 85 -4.94 12.94 0.56
CA GLN A 85 -5.87 13.97 0.10
C GLN A 85 -7.06 13.98 1.07
N PRO A 86 -7.48 15.17 1.58
CA PRO A 86 -8.70 15.24 2.38
C PRO A 86 -9.81 14.59 1.58
N ALA A 87 -10.56 13.68 2.21
CA ALA A 87 -11.66 12.98 1.58
C ALA A 87 -12.55 14.00 0.83
N PRO A 88 -13.04 13.70 -0.38
CA PRO A 88 -13.92 14.61 -1.08
C PRO A 88 -15.07 14.97 -0.14
N THR A 89 -15.17 16.26 0.19
CA THR A 89 -16.17 16.78 1.12
C THR A 89 -17.55 16.49 0.54
N GLU A 90 -18.19 15.44 1.04
CA GLU A 90 -19.55 15.07 0.70
C GLU A 90 -20.47 16.20 1.19
N THR A 91 -20.72 17.16 0.30
CA THR A 91 -21.67 18.22 0.54
C THR A 91 -23.05 17.72 0.12
N ALA A 92 -23.66 16.91 1.01
CA ALA A 92 -25.08 16.66 1.29
C ALA A 92 -26.14 16.52 0.16
N PRO A 93 -27.35 16.03 0.49
CA PRO A 93 -27.70 14.64 0.72
C PRO A 93 -28.43 14.09 -0.51
N SER A 94 -28.14 12.86 -0.93
CA SER A 94 -29.08 12.10 -1.75
C SER A 94 -29.20 10.71 -1.18
N THR A 95 -30.42 10.40 -0.78
CA THR A 95 -30.87 9.15 -0.19
C THR A 95 -30.43 7.96 -1.03
N ALA A 96 -29.28 7.38 -0.71
CA ALA A 96 -28.85 6.09 -1.22
C ALA A 96 -28.31 5.29 -0.04
N LEU A 97 -28.99 4.20 0.27
CA LEU A 97 -28.59 3.21 1.26
C LEU A 97 -27.26 2.59 0.85
N ALA A 98 -26.15 3.21 1.24
CA ALA A 98 -24.82 2.61 1.13
C ALA A 98 -24.60 1.71 2.35
N GLY A 99 -24.54 0.40 2.11
CA GLY A 99 -24.20 -0.60 3.13
C GLY A 99 -22.79 -0.37 3.72
N PRO A 100 -22.49 -0.97 4.88
CA PRO A 100 -21.37 -0.57 5.75
C PRO A 100 -19.94 -0.93 5.29
N TRP A 101 -19.64 -1.01 3.99
CA TRP A 101 -18.37 -1.58 3.49
C TRP A 101 -17.45 -0.62 2.71
N LEU A 102 -17.72 0.70 2.70
CA LEU A 102 -16.92 1.68 1.97
C LEU A 102 -15.91 2.47 2.83
N ALA A 103 -15.30 1.82 3.83
CA ALA A 103 -14.12 2.34 4.50
C ALA A 103 -12.87 1.67 3.94
N ALA A 104 -12.46 2.05 2.73
CA ALA A 104 -11.05 1.93 2.36
C ALA A 104 -10.30 2.95 3.22
N GLU A 105 -9.76 2.51 4.35
CA GLU A 105 -8.81 3.33 5.09
C GLU A 105 -7.65 3.65 4.15
N GLN A 106 -7.49 4.93 3.87
CA GLN A 106 -6.31 5.46 3.21
C GLN A 106 -5.11 4.99 4.03
N GLY A 107 -4.28 4.13 3.45
CA GLY A 107 -3.02 3.73 4.09
C GLY A 107 -2.28 4.98 4.53
N ALA A 108 -2.23 5.22 5.83
CA ALA A 108 -1.57 6.37 6.41
C ALA A 108 -0.07 6.20 6.19
N LEU A 109 0.50 6.94 5.24
CA LEU A 109 1.93 7.02 5.00
C LEU A 109 2.53 8.08 5.91
N THR A 110 3.44 7.69 6.79
CA THR A 110 4.30 8.63 7.52
C THR A 110 5.38 9.14 6.58
N LEU A 111 5.32 10.43 6.23
CA LEU A 111 6.44 11.14 5.62
C LEU A 111 7.64 11.14 6.58
N PRO A 112 8.89 10.99 6.09
CA PRO A 112 10.05 11.28 6.92
C PRO A 112 10.04 12.77 7.29
N THR A 113 10.01 13.07 8.59
CA THR A 113 10.11 14.42 9.12
C THR A 113 11.50 14.98 8.79
N PRO A 114 11.64 16.16 8.16
CA PRO A 114 12.95 16.79 8.02
C PRO A 114 13.39 17.27 9.41
N ARG A 115 14.43 16.63 9.98
CA ARG A 115 15.08 17.15 11.18
C ARG A 115 15.81 18.44 10.81
N SER A 116 15.27 19.55 11.28
CA SER A 116 16.05 20.78 11.50
C SER A 116 17.22 20.45 12.44
N GLY A 117 18.44 20.60 11.93
CA GLY A 117 19.66 20.70 12.73
C GLY A 117 20.37 19.39 13.10
N GLY A 118 21.63 19.29 12.64
CA GLY A 118 22.67 18.48 13.26
C GLY A 118 23.29 17.42 12.35
N CYS A 119 24.46 17.73 11.78
CA CYS A 119 25.33 16.78 11.10
C CYS A 119 25.75 15.65 12.06
N CYS A 120 25.15 14.47 11.92
CA CYS A 120 25.72 13.18 12.31
C CYS A 120 25.25 12.16 11.26
N GLY A 121 26.17 11.36 10.72
CA GLY A 121 25.90 10.37 9.66
C GLY A 121 24.98 9.24 10.11
N GLY A 122 23.67 9.52 10.17
CA GLY A 122 22.62 8.51 10.27
C GLY A 122 21.93 8.38 8.93
N SER A 123 21.93 7.17 8.37
CA SER A 123 21.09 6.82 7.21
C SER A 123 19.65 7.26 7.49
N LEU A 124 19.07 8.07 6.60
CA LEU A 124 17.63 8.36 6.67
C LEU A 124 16.86 7.03 6.73
N PRO A 125 15.79 6.93 7.54
CA PRO A 125 14.96 5.73 7.51
C PRO A 125 14.42 5.56 6.09
N SER A 126 14.70 4.40 5.51
CA SER A 126 14.15 3.97 4.23
C SER A 126 12.63 4.14 4.22
N PRO A 127 12.06 4.87 3.24
CA PRO A 127 10.62 4.96 3.11
C PRO A 127 10.04 3.56 2.89
N ARG A 128 8.89 3.32 3.49
CA ARG A 128 8.20 2.03 3.47
C ARG A 128 6.75 2.31 3.12
N ALA A 129 6.23 1.63 2.10
CA ALA A 129 4.82 1.70 1.75
C ALA A 129 4.17 0.36 2.07
N SER A 130 2.96 0.38 2.63
CA SER A 130 2.22 -0.82 3.00
C SER A 130 0.89 -0.84 2.26
N ALA A 131 0.62 -1.93 1.56
CA ALA A 131 -0.72 -2.23 1.05
C ALA A 131 -1.44 -3.12 2.06
N LEU A 132 -2.72 -2.81 2.30
CA LEU A 132 -3.61 -3.57 3.16
C LEU A 132 -4.86 -3.96 2.36
N LEU A 133 -5.33 -5.19 2.56
CA LEU A 133 -6.61 -5.71 2.07
C LEU A 133 -7.54 -6.05 3.22
#